data_AF-A0A218WJC7-F1
#
_entry.id   AF-A0A218WJC7-F1
#
_cell.length_a   1.000
_cell.length_b   1.000
_cell.length_c   1.000
_cell.angle_alpha   90.00
_cell.angle_beta   90.00
_cell.angle_gamma   90.00
#
_symmetry.space_group_name_H-M   'P 1'
#
loop_
_entity.id
_entity.type
_entity.pdbx_description
1 polymer ?
#
loop_
_entity_poly.entity_id
_entity_poly.type
_entity_poly.pdbx_seq_one_letter_code
_entity_poly.pdbx_strand_id
1 'polypeptide(L)'
;MTWVMETANSTPASKVAVINLKLEDYRKNPPGVEEIQFRLTRLTLEPMLRSMAYISQQLSVPANRVAVINLKLQDTKTSSGETEVKFQVSRETLGSMLKSMAYIREQL
;
A
#
# COMPACT_ATOMS: atom_id res chain seq x y z
N MET A 1 3.73 -8.56 1.42
CA MET A 1 4.23 -7.21 1.09
C MET A 1 5.72 -7.19 1.36
N THR A 2 6.53 -6.75 0.40
CA THR A 2 7.96 -6.50 0.56
C THR A 2 8.26 -5.05 0.14
N TRP A 3 9.36 -4.48 0.61
CA TRP A 3 9.74 -3.10 0.26
C TRP A 3 11.25 -2.91 0.28
N VAL A 4 11.72 -1.90 -0.46
CA VAL A 4 13.13 -1.47 -0.50
C VAL A 4 13.20 0.07 -0.51
N MET A 5 14.25 0.63 0.04
CA MET A 5 14.49 2.08 0.04
C MET A 5 15.37 2.46 -1.14
N GLU A 6 14.90 3.39 -1.97
CA GLU A 6 15.70 4.10 -2.96
C GLU A 6 16.05 5.50 -2.44
N THR A 7 17.33 5.86 -2.42
CA THR A 7 17.80 7.23 -2.17
C THR A 7 18.34 7.82 -3.47
N ALA A 8 17.69 8.88 -3.97
CA ALA A 8 18.15 9.57 -5.17
C ALA A 8 19.28 10.58 -4.87
N ASN A 9 19.38 11.07 -3.62
CA ASN A 9 20.51 11.84 -3.07
C ASN A 9 20.51 11.63 -1.54
N SER A 10 21.62 11.85 -0.83
CA SER A 10 21.75 11.54 0.61
C SER A 10 20.86 12.37 1.57
N THR A 11 19.86 13.09 1.07
CA THR A 11 18.92 13.90 1.87
C THR A 11 17.65 13.10 2.23
N PRO A 12 17.19 13.15 3.49
CA PRO A 12 15.99 12.43 3.95
C PRO A 12 14.73 12.73 3.11
N ALA A 13 14.60 13.96 2.61
CA ALA A 13 13.48 14.39 1.78
C ALA A 13 13.43 13.71 0.39
N SER A 14 14.51 13.06 -0.04
CA SER A 14 14.59 12.38 -1.35
C SER A 14 14.50 10.85 -1.25
N LYS A 15 14.29 10.31 -0.04
CA LYS A 15 14.08 8.89 0.16
C LYS A 15 12.71 8.49 -0.40
N VAL A 16 12.70 7.39 -1.15
CA VAL A 16 11.51 6.80 -1.74
C VAL A 16 11.44 5.34 -1.34
N ALA A 17 10.30 4.91 -0.82
CA ALA A 17 10.05 3.50 -0.55
C ALA A 17 9.40 2.87 -1.79
N VAL A 18 10.05 1.84 -2.34
CA VAL A 18 9.48 1.02 -3.40
C VAL A 18 8.82 -0.19 -2.75
N ILE A 19 7.49 -0.26 -2.87
CA ILE A 19 6.67 -1.30 -2.28
C ILE A 19 6.30 -2.31 -3.36
N ASN A 20 6.41 -3.59 -3.04
CA ASN A 20 5.89 -4.68 -3.85
C ASN A 20 4.77 -5.39 -3.06
N LEU A 21 3.58 -5.39 -3.65
CA LEU A 21 2.43 -6.13 -3.17
C LEU A 21 2.16 -7.31 -4.10
N LYS A 22 2.13 -8.51 -3.53
CA LYS A 22 1.58 -9.70 -4.18
C LYS A 22 0.16 -9.86 -3.68
N LEU A 23 -0.79 -9.81 -4.59
CA LEU A 23 -2.21 -10.00 -4.35
C LEU A 23 -2.63 -11.29 -5.00
N GLU A 24 -3.27 -12.18 -4.24
CA GLU A 24 -3.89 -13.37 -4.80
C GLU A 24 -5.33 -13.07 -5.16
N ASP A 25 -5.67 -13.30 -6.43
CA ASP A 25 -7.04 -13.25 -6.92
C ASP A 25 -7.68 -14.63 -6.77
N TYR A 26 -8.29 -14.84 -5.60
CA TYR A 26 -9.02 -16.07 -5.26
C TYR A 26 -10.33 -16.25 -6.06
N ARG A 27 -10.65 -15.33 -6.99
CA ARG A 27 -11.80 -15.45 -7.90
C ARG A 27 -11.50 -16.36 -9.10
N LYS A 28 -10.22 -16.62 -9.39
CA LYS A 28 -9.76 -17.48 -10.48
C LYS A 28 -9.31 -18.83 -9.96
N ASN A 29 -9.50 -19.87 -10.77
CA ASN A 29 -9.01 -21.23 -10.52
C ASN A 29 -8.15 -21.68 -11.73
N PRO A 30 -6.82 -21.81 -11.60
CA PRO A 30 -6.03 -21.58 -10.37
C PRO A 30 -5.97 -20.10 -9.95
N PRO A 31 -5.69 -19.81 -8.66
CA PRO A 31 -5.55 -18.44 -8.17
C PRO A 31 -4.49 -17.70 -8.97
N GLY A 32 -4.85 -16.54 -9.51
CA GLY A 32 -3.89 -15.65 -10.16
C GLY A 32 -3.12 -14.85 -9.12
N VAL A 33 -1.80 -14.76 -9.24
CA VAL A 33 -1.00 -13.82 -8.43
C VAL A 33 -0.77 -12.57 -9.26
N GLU A 34 -1.24 -11.43 -8.76
CA GLU A 34 -0.95 -10.11 -9.30
C GLU A 34 0.15 -9.47 -8.45
N GLU A 35 1.31 -9.21 -9.05
CA GLU A 35 2.38 -8.47 -8.41
C GLU A 35 2.35 -7.01 -8.86
N ILE A 36 2.30 -6.11 -7.88
CA ILE A 36 2.16 -4.68 -8.12
C ILE A 36 3.24 -3.96 -7.36
N GLN A 37 3.98 -3.12 -8.10
CA GLN A 37 4.99 -2.24 -7.55
C GLN A 37 4.50 -0.80 -7.56
N PHE A 38 4.76 -0.08 -6.48
CA PHE A 38 4.52 1.36 -6.42
C PHE A 38 5.51 2.05 -5.50
N ARG A 39 5.65 3.37 -5.69
CA ARG A 39 6.61 4.20 -4.97
C ARG A 39 5.87 5.12 -4.01
N LEU A 40 6.36 5.25 -2.79
CA LEU A 40 5.82 6.15 -1.78
C LEU A 40 6.91 7.08 -1.26
N THR A 41 6.54 8.34 -1.07
CA THR A 41 7.35 9.31 -0.33
C THR A 41 6.75 9.49 1.07
N ARG A 42 7.49 10.15 1.96
CA ARG A 42 6.98 10.50 3.30
C ARG A 42 5.66 11.29 3.21
N LEU A 43 5.56 12.21 2.24
CA LEU A 43 4.40 13.06 2.01
C LEU A 43 3.17 12.29 1.56
N THR A 44 3.33 11.27 0.72
CA THR A 44 2.20 10.45 0.23
C THR A 44 1.83 9.33 1.21
N LEU A 45 2.78 8.87 2.02
CA LEU A 45 2.57 7.77 2.96
C LEU A 45 1.73 8.18 4.18
N GLU A 46 1.90 9.39 4.70
CA GLU A 46 1.13 9.90 5.85
C GLU A 46 -0.40 9.93 5.64
N PRO A 47 -0.93 10.57 4.58
CA PRO A 47 -2.37 10.58 4.33
C PRO A 47 -2.92 9.18 4.02
N MET A 48 -2.11 8.32 3.41
CA MET A 48 -2.45 6.92 3.13
C MET A 48 -2.63 6.11 4.42
N LEU A 49 -1.67 6.20 5.35
CA LEU A 49 -1.73 5.54 6.66
C LEU A 49 -2.96 5.97 7.45
N ARG A 50 -3.28 7.27 7.46
CA ARG A 50 -4.48 7.79 8.13
C ARG A 50 -5.76 7.19 7.54
N SER A 51 -5.86 7.13 6.22
CA SER A 51 -7.03 6.59 5.52
C SER A 51 -7.22 5.09 5.80
N MET A 52 -6.13 4.31 5.75
CA MET A 52 -6.16 2.89 6.07
C MET A 52 -6.51 2.63 7.54
N ALA A 53 -6.03 3.45 8.47
CA ALA A 53 -6.37 3.34 9.89
C ALA A 53 -7.87 3.59 10.12
N TYR A 54 -8.42 4.61 9.46
CA TYR A 54 -9.84 4.91 9.51
C TYR A 54 -10.70 3.76 8.95
N ILE A 55 -10.31 3.18 7.81
CA ILE A 55 -11.01 2.02 7.23
C ILE A 55 -10.92 0.82 8.18
N SER A 56 -9.76 0.56 8.79
CA SER A 56 -9.59 -0.51 9.78
C SER A 56 -10.53 -0.36 10.97
N GLN A 57 -10.77 0.87 11.43
CA GLN A 57 -11.77 1.15 12.46
C GLN A 57 -13.20 0.87 11.98
N GLN A 58 -13.56 1.26 10.76
CA GLN A 58 -14.89 0.98 10.19
C GLN A 58 -15.16 -0.53 10.02
N LEU A 59 -14.11 -1.30 9.71
CA LEU A 59 -14.18 -2.76 9.62
C LEU A 59 -14.32 -3.44 10.99
N SER A 60 -14.15 -2.70 12.10
CA SER A 60 -14.21 -3.25 13.45
C SER A 60 -15.63 -3.43 14.01
N VAL A 61 -16.66 -2.89 13.35
CA VAL A 61 -18.00 -2.71 13.95
C VAL A 61 -18.96 -3.87 13.65
N PRO A 62 -18.77 -4.64 12.56
CA PRO A 62 -19.31 -6.01 12.51
C PRO A 62 -18.32 -7.05 11.97
N ALA A 63 -18.47 -8.29 12.44
CA ALA A 63 -17.64 -9.43 12.01
C ALA A 63 -17.76 -9.70 10.50
N ASN A 64 -16.64 -10.09 9.88
CA ASN A 64 -16.52 -10.53 8.47
C ASN A 64 -16.71 -9.46 7.38
N ARG A 65 -16.49 -8.18 7.66
CA ARG A 65 -16.38 -7.18 6.59
C ARG A 65 -15.01 -7.22 5.90
N VAL A 66 -15.04 -7.05 4.58
CA VAL A 66 -13.87 -6.74 3.75
C VAL A 66 -14.02 -5.33 3.20
N ALA A 67 -12.93 -4.57 3.16
CA ALA A 67 -12.88 -3.28 2.49
C ALA A 67 -12.41 -3.47 1.04
N VAL A 68 -13.06 -2.78 0.11
CA VAL A 68 -12.55 -2.60 -1.25
C VAL A 68 -11.71 -1.34 -1.24
N ILE A 69 -10.40 -1.48 -1.42
CA ILE A 69 -9.45 -0.37 -1.46
C ILE A 69 -9.12 -0.10 -2.90
N ASN A 70 -9.27 1.16 -3.32
CA ASN A 70 -8.76 1.66 -4.58
C ASN A 70 -7.58 2.60 -4.29
N LEU A 71 -6.37 2.19 -4.64
CA LEU A 71 -5.17 3.01 -4.54
C LEU A 71 -4.83 3.57 -5.90
N LYS A 72 -4.85 4.90 -6.03
CA LYS A 72 -4.27 5.60 -7.16
C LYS A 72 -2.95 6.20 -6.72
N LEU A 73 -1.87 5.76 -7.34
CA LEU A 73 -0.53 6.22 -7.03
C LEU A 73 0.09 6.79 -8.30
N GLN A 74 0.59 8.01 -8.21
CA GLN A 74 1.30 8.64 -9.31
C GLN A 74 2.72 8.05 -9.35
N ASP A 75 3.07 7.36 -10.44
CA ASP A 75 4.43 6.88 -10.60
C ASP A 75 5.38 8.08 -10.78
N THR A 76 6.37 8.19 -9.91
CA THR A 76 7.31 9.32 -9.89
C THR A 76 8.49 9.13 -10.87
N LYS A 77 8.55 8.02 -11.62
CA LYS A 77 9.60 7.73 -12.62
C LYS A 77 9.10 7.93 -14.05
N THR A 78 7.80 7.83 -14.32
CA THR A 78 7.24 7.95 -15.67
C THR A 78 6.11 8.98 -15.70
N SER A 79 6.26 9.99 -16.56
CA SER A 79 5.32 11.12 -16.71
C SER A 79 3.88 10.73 -17.14
N SER A 80 3.52 9.45 -17.26
CA SER A 80 2.24 9.05 -17.87
C SER A 80 1.51 7.86 -17.21
N GLY A 81 1.87 7.42 -16.01
CA GLY A 81 1.22 6.27 -15.38
C GLY A 81 0.69 6.56 -13.99
N GLU A 82 -0.60 6.87 -13.85
CA GLU A 82 -1.30 6.60 -12.59
C GLU A 82 -1.46 5.08 -12.45
N THR A 83 -0.82 4.50 -11.44
CA THR A 83 -1.07 3.09 -11.07
C THR A 83 -2.33 3.06 -10.22
N GLU A 84 -3.45 2.62 -10.81
CA GLU A 84 -4.68 2.30 -10.08
C GLU A 84 -4.69 0.83 -9.67
N VAL A 85 -4.86 0.56 -8.39
CA VAL A 85 -4.99 -0.80 -7.86
C VAL A 85 -6.25 -0.93 -7.04
N LYS A 86 -7.10 -1.89 -7.38
CA LYS A 86 -8.30 -2.25 -6.61
C LYS A 86 -8.11 -3.61 -5.98
N PHE A 87 -8.16 -3.67 -4.65
CA PHE A 87 -8.03 -4.92 -3.92
C PHE A 87 -8.97 -5.00 -2.73
N GLN A 88 -9.33 -6.21 -2.33
CA GLN A 88 -10.15 -6.46 -1.15
C GLN A 88 -9.25 -6.87 0.01
N VAL A 89 -9.45 -6.27 1.19
CA VAL A 89 -8.71 -6.61 2.41
C VAL A 89 -9.64 -6.78 3.60
N SER A 90 -9.34 -7.78 4.43
CA SER A 90 -9.96 -7.93 5.74
C SER A 90 -9.34 -6.95 6.74
N ARG A 91 -9.97 -6.80 7.91
CA ARG A 91 -9.44 -6.02 9.03
C ARG A 91 -8.04 -6.48 9.42
N GLU A 92 -7.81 -7.79 9.47
CA GLU A 92 -6.53 -8.38 9.88
C GLU A 92 -5.43 -8.09 8.86
N THR A 93 -5.72 -8.30 7.58
CA THR A 93 -4.78 -8.00 6.49
C THR A 93 -4.45 -6.51 6.45
N LEU A 94 -5.46 -5.65 6.57
CA LEU A 94 -5.27 -4.19 6.62
C LEU A 94 -4.46 -3.76 7.85
N GLY A 95 -4.68 -4.39 9.00
CA GLY A 95 -3.90 -4.16 10.23
C GLY A 95 -2.42 -4.52 10.07
N SER A 96 -2.11 -5.63 9.40
CA SER A 96 -0.73 -6.00 9.08
C SER A 96 -0.07 -5.02 8.10
N MET A 97 -0.81 -4.58 7.07
CA MET A 97 -0.32 -3.54 6.13
C MET A 97 -0.02 -2.22 6.84
N LEU A 98 -0.89 -1.77 7.75
CA LEU A 98 -0.69 -0.56 8.55
C LEU A 98 0.59 -0.62 9.39
N LYS A 99 0.87 -1.76 10.02
CA LYS A 99 2.11 -1.95 10.80
C LYS A 99 3.35 -1.86 9.91
N SER A 100 3.35 -2.55 8.77
CA SER A 100 4.48 -2.49 7.82
C SER A 100 4.68 -1.09 7.26
N MET A 101 3.60 -0.38 6.93
CA MET A 101 3.67 0.98 6.41
C MET A 101 4.09 2.01 7.46
N ALA A 102 3.71 1.82 8.73
CA ALA A 102 4.21 2.65 9.82
C ALA A 102 5.73 2.51 9.98
N TYR A 103 6.26 1.29 9.84
CA TYR A 103 7.70 1.05 9.85
C TYR A 103 8.42 1.73 8.68
N ILE A 104 7.86 1.64 7.46
CA ILE A 104 8.41 2.33 6.28
C ILE A 104 8.47 3.84 6.52
N ARG A 105 7.43 4.42 7.13
CA ARG A 105 7.39 5.85 7.46
C ARG A 105 8.53 6.27 8.40
N GLU A 106 8.94 5.41 9.32
CA GLU A 106 10.07 5.71 10.22
C GLU A 106 11.42 5.66 9.49
N GLN A 107 11.52 4.94 8.37
CA GLN A 107 12.75 4.83 7.58
C GLN A 107 12.90 5.93 6.52
N LEU A 108 11.77 6.53 6.10
CA LEU A 108 11.69 7.69 5.19
C LEU A 108 12.00 9.00 5.94
#